data_AF-A0A9D4SQD0-F1
#
_entry.id   AF-A0A9D4SQD0-F1
#
_cell.length_a   1.000
_cell.length_b   1.000
_cell.length_c   1.000
_cell.angle_alpha   90.00
_cell.angle_beta   90.00
_cell.angle_gamma   90.00
#
_symmetry.space_group_name_H-M   'P 1'
#
loop_
_entity.id
_entity.type
_entity.pdbx_description
1 polymer ?
#
loop_
_entity_poly.entity_id
_entity_poly.type
_entity_poly.pdbx_seq_one_letter_code
_entity_poly.pdbx_strand_id
1 'polypeptide(L)'
;MSVHFVRPLSSNKVEAIRLTAPLQRDTRKKVRESVSAVETERWRESGRAKRALALYWEAKTDIAKEALYDNSRGSGLLCEARSGVLRTRSLRARYTAELDTMCPLCQGAEETIRHIVLECTGLRPAIHDAQDSGTSAQGATGATNDSSALARALGFRGSGELPSWEAVEATKRRLECWWRKQVEQTRAPRR
;
A
#
# COMPACT_ATOMS: atom_id res chain seq x y z
N MET A 1 18.69 33.96 32.35
CA MET A 1 17.90 32.89 32.99
C MET A 1 18.14 31.61 32.23
N SER A 2 19.08 30.79 32.70
CA SER A 2 19.50 29.56 32.04
C SER A 2 18.78 28.37 32.65
N VAL A 3 17.93 27.71 31.87
CA VAL A 3 17.29 26.44 32.27
C VAL A 3 18.08 25.31 31.64
N HIS A 4 19.01 24.73 32.41
CA HIS A 4 19.71 23.52 32.02
C HIS A 4 18.77 22.33 32.21
N PHE A 5 18.21 21.82 31.11
CA PHE A 5 17.49 20.55 31.11
C PHE A 5 18.49 19.41 30.85
N VAL A 6 19.17 18.95 31.91
CA VAL A 6 20.01 17.75 31.84
C VAL A 6 19.07 16.54 31.94
N ARG A 7 18.74 15.93 30.80
CA ARG A 7 18.20 14.57 30.78
C ARG A 7 19.31 13.60 31.19
N PRO A 8 19.15 12.74 32.20
CA PRO A 8 20.09 11.65 32.41
C PRO A 8 19.97 10.69 31.22
N LEU A 9 21.05 10.56 30.46
CA LEU A 9 21.25 9.41 29.58
C LEU A 9 21.39 8.20 30.49
N SER A 10 20.33 7.40 30.58
CA SER A 10 20.37 6.06 31.17
C SER A 10 21.43 5.25 30.42
N SER A 11 22.64 5.22 30.99
CA SER A 11 23.78 4.42 30.57
C SER A 11 23.49 2.94 30.84
N ASN A 12 22.52 2.37 30.14
CA ASN A 12 22.42 0.92 30.00
C ASN A 12 23.50 0.50 29.01
N LYS A 13 24.74 0.37 29.51
CA LYS A 13 25.79 -0.38 28.81
C LYS A 13 25.29 -1.82 28.72
N VAL A 14 24.72 -2.19 27.59
CA VAL A 14 24.46 -3.59 27.27
C VAL A 14 25.82 -4.19 26.94
N GLU A 15 26.52 -4.71 27.95
CA GLU A 15 27.69 -5.55 27.69
C GLU A 15 27.22 -6.78 26.92
N ALA A 16 27.76 -6.95 25.72
CA ALA A 16 27.48 -8.12 24.91
C ALA A 16 28.09 -9.35 25.60
N ILE A 17 27.26 -10.10 26.33
CA ILE A 17 27.63 -11.41 26.87
C ILE A 17 27.93 -12.31 25.68
N ARG A 18 29.21 -12.51 25.36
CA ARG A 18 29.65 -13.50 24.39
C ARG A 18 29.44 -14.88 25.00
N LEU A 19 28.38 -15.56 24.55
CA LEU A 19 28.16 -16.96 24.88
C LEU A 19 29.36 -17.77 24.38
N THR A 20 30.05 -18.45 25.30
CA THR A 20 31.24 -19.26 25.02
C THR A 20 30.91 -20.60 24.36
N ALA A 21 29.63 -20.99 24.35
CA ALA A 21 29.11 -22.15 23.64
C ALA A 21 27.73 -21.85 23.03
N PRO A 22 27.39 -22.43 21.86
CA PRO A 22 26.07 -22.25 21.26
C PRO A 22 24.99 -22.84 22.16
N LEU A 23 23.98 -22.02 22.50
CA LEU A 23 22.81 -22.48 23.24
C LEU A 23 22.11 -23.62 22.48
N GLN A 24 21.64 -24.62 23.22
CA GLN A 24 20.80 -25.68 22.69
C GLN A 24 19.59 -25.09 21.92
N ARG A 25 19.16 -25.78 20.86
CA ARG A 25 18.11 -25.30 19.95
C ARG A 25 16.84 -24.88 20.67
N ASP A 26 16.42 -25.65 21.68
CA ASP A 26 15.20 -25.38 22.44
C ASP A 26 15.33 -24.15 23.34
N THR A 27 16.50 -23.95 23.96
CA THR A 27 16.79 -22.75 24.75
C THR A 27 16.77 -21.51 23.86
N ARG A 28 17.35 -21.58 22.65
CA ARG A 28 17.28 -20.48 21.67
C ARG A 28 15.85 -20.16 21.26
N LYS A 29 15.02 -21.19 21.05
CA LYS A 29 13.61 -21.03 20.71
C LYS A 29 12.85 -20.31 21.83
N LYS A 30 13.00 -20.76 23.08
CA LYS A 30 12.37 -20.14 24.26
C LYS A 30 12.79 -18.69 24.45
N VAL A 31 14.09 -18.38 24.31
CA VAL A 31 14.59 -17.01 24.39
C VAL A 31 13.97 -16.14 23.30
N ARG A 32 13.91 -16.62 22.04
CA ARG A 32 13.31 -15.87 20.93
C ARG A 32 11.82 -15.61 21.16
N GLU A 33 11.07 -16.59 21.64
CA GLU A 33 9.65 -16.45 21.97
C GLU A 33 9.45 -15.42 23.08
N SER A 34 10.27 -15.48 24.14
CA SER A 34 10.23 -14.51 25.24
C SER A 34 10.54 -13.10 24.78
N VAL A 35 11.59 -12.91 23.96
CA VAL A 35 11.94 -11.60 23.41
C VAL A 35 10.81 -11.08 22.52
N SER A 36 10.28 -11.91 21.63
CA SER A 36 9.18 -11.53 20.73
C SER A 36 7.93 -11.11 21.50
N ALA A 37 7.61 -11.78 22.62
CA ALA A 37 6.47 -11.42 23.45
C ALA A 37 6.66 -10.05 24.13
N VAL A 38 7.83 -9.81 24.72
CA VAL A 38 8.17 -8.53 25.37
C VAL A 38 8.18 -7.38 24.36
N GLU A 39 8.77 -7.60 23.17
CA GLU A 39 8.78 -6.60 22.11
C GLU A 39 7.37 -6.29 21.59
N THR A 40 6.53 -7.33 21.44
CA THR A 40 5.14 -7.18 21.00
C THR A 40 4.32 -6.34 21.98
N GLU A 41 4.46 -6.60 23.28
CA GLU A 41 3.71 -5.85 24.29
C GLU A 41 4.19 -4.39 24.34
N ARG A 42 5.51 -4.17 24.39
CA ARG A 42 6.08 -2.82 24.38
C ARG A 42 5.65 -2.03 23.13
N TRP A 43 5.56 -2.69 21.98
CA TRP A 43 5.08 -2.09 20.74
C TRP A 43 3.60 -1.68 20.85
N ARG A 44 2.74 -2.54 21.40
CA ARG A 44 1.31 -2.24 21.64
C ARG A 44 1.13 -1.07 22.61
N GLU A 45 1.84 -1.06 23.73
CA GLU A 45 1.79 0.02 24.72
C GLU A 45 2.24 1.36 24.13
N SER A 46 3.38 1.37 23.43
CA SER A 46 3.87 2.56 22.72
C SER A 46 2.86 3.07 21.69
N GLY A 47 2.11 2.15 21.09
CA GLY A 47 1.05 2.48 20.16
C GLY A 47 -0.14 3.16 20.78
N ARG A 48 -0.69 2.57 21.85
CA ARG A 48 -1.83 3.11 22.61
C ARG A 48 -1.54 4.51 23.16
N ALA A 49 -0.29 4.81 23.51
CA ALA A 49 0.11 6.14 23.96
C ALA A 49 0.03 7.23 22.86
N LYS A 50 0.02 6.86 21.57
CA LYS A 50 0.08 7.79 20.44
C LYS A 50 -1.32 8.05 19.87
N ARG A 51 -2.04 9.02 20.44
CA ARG A 51 -3.38 9.43 19.98
C ARG A 51 -3.46 9.76 18.49
N ALA A 52 -2.42 10.39 17.94
CA ALA A 52 -2.35 10.74 16.51
C ALA A 52 -2.36 9.52 15.57
N LEU A 53 -2.10 8.33 16.08
CA LEU A 53 -2.05 7.07 15.33
C LEU A 53 -3.17 6.11 15.74
N ALA A 54 -4.22 6.56 16.45
CA ALA A 54 -5.28 5.69 16.97
C ALA A 54 -5.85 4.76 15.89
N LEU A 55 -6.26 5.30 14.74
CA LEU A 55 -6.79 4.53 13.61
C LEU A 55 -5.81 3.47 13.08
N TYR A 56 -4.51 3.81 13.03
CA TYR A 56 -3.49 2.85 12.62
C TYR A 56 -3.40 1.69 13.61
N TRP A 57 -3.38 1.98 14.92
CA TRP A 57 -3.26 0.97 15.97
C TRP A 57 -4.50 0.11 16.15
N GLU A 58 -5.68 0.66 15.87
CA GLU A 58 -6.93 -0.11 15.82
C GLU A 58 -6.92 -1.13 14.68
N ALA A 59 -6.32 -0.79 13.54
CA ALA A 59 -6.28 -1.65 12.37
C ALA A 59 -5.05 -2.60 12.32
N LYS A 60 -3.93 -2.24 12.97
CA LYS A 60 -2.66 -2.98 12.88
C LYS A 60 -2.62 -4.13 13.89
N THR A 61 -2.72 -5.37 13.41
CA THR A 61 -2.80 -6.56 14.28
C THR A 61 -1.43 -7.03 14.80
N ASP A 62 -0.41 -7.03 13.94
CA ASP A 62 0.88 -7.66 14.21
C ASP A 62 2.08 -6.81 13.75
N ILE A 63 3.25 -7.06 14.33
CA ILE A 63 4.53 -6.48 13.89
C ILE A 63 5.00 -7.19 12.62
N ALA A 64 4.30 -6.94 11.52
CA ALA A 64 4.56 -7.56 10.24
C ALA A 64 4.39 -6.56 9.09
N LYS A 65 4.98 -6.89 7.94
CA LYS A 65 4.73 -6.18 6.70
C LYS A 65 3.28 -6.38 6.29
N GLU A 66 2.63 -5.33 5.78
CA GLU A 66 1.34 -5.49 5.11
C GLU A 66 1.52 -6.35 3.86
N ALA A 67 0.74 -7.42 3.74
CA ALA A 67 0.78 -8.29 2.57
C ALA A 67 0.47 -7.53 1.26
N LEU A 68 -0.17 -6.36 1.36
CA LEU A 68 -0.59 -5.55 0.21
C LEU A 68 0.61 -5.06 -0.60
N TYR A 69 1.74 -4.84 0.06
CA TYR A 69 2.92 -4.27 -0.54
C TYR A 69 4.06 -5.29 -0.56
N ASP A 70 4.63 -5.54 -1.72
CA ASP A 70 5.71 -6.50 -1.96
C ASP A 70 7.06 -5.81 -2.29
N ASN A 71 7.13 -4.48 -2.15
CA ASN A 71 8.27 -3.63 -2.53
C ASN A 71 8.57 -3.62 -4.05
N SER A 72 7.66 -4.14 -4.88
CA SER A 72 7.73 -3.97 -6.33
C SER A 72 7.43 -2.52 -6.75
N ARG A 73 7.79 -2.16 -8.00
CA ARG A 73 7.39 -0.89 -8.61
C ARG A 73 5.87 -0.72 -8.59
N GLY A 74 5.12 -1.76 -8.95
CA GLY A 74 3.66 -1.76 -8.90
C GLY A 74 3.11 -1.47 -7.51
N SER A 75 3.72 -1.98 -6.44
CA SER A 75 3.29 -1.69 -5.07
C SER A 75 3.54 -0.26 -4.62
N GLY A 76 4.64 0.36 -5.07
CA GLY A 76 4.90 1.78 -4.84
C GLY A 76 3.85 2.66 -5.52
N LEU A 77 3.53 2.36 -6.78
CA LEU A 77 2.49 3.07 -7.54
C LEU A 77 1.09 2.85 -6.96
N LEU A 78 0.81 1.65 -6.44
CA LEU A 78 -0.44 1.37 -5.74
C LEU A 78 -0.57 2.24 -4.48
N CYS A 79 0.52 2.45 -3.74
CA CYS A 79 0.53 3.35 -2.58
C CYS A 79 0.20 4.79 -2.98
N GLU A 80 0.79 5.29 -4.08
CA GLU A 80 0.48 6.61 -4.62
C GLU A 80 -0.99 6.72 -5.06
N ALA A 81 -1.52 5.68 -5.72
CA ALA A 81 -2.92 5.64 -6.16
C ALA A 81 -3.89 5.64 -4.97
N ARG A 82 -3.62 4.82 -3.94
CA ARG A 82 -4.42 4.76 -2.70
C ARG A 82 -4.42 6.06 -1.92
N SER A 83 -3.32 6.80 -1.96
CA SER A 83 -3.21 8.11 -1.28
C SER A 83 -3.66 9.28 -2.14
N GLY A 84 -4.08 9.05 -3.40
CA GLY A 84 -4.54 10.09 -4.32
C GLY A 84 -3.43 10.97 -4.88
N VAL A 85 -2.16 10.55 -4.76
CA VAL A 85 -0.98 11.33 -5.20
C VAL A 85 -0.28 10.73 -6.43
N LEU A 86 -0.88 9.72 -7.05
CA LEU A 86 -0.39 9.16 -8.32
C LEU A 86 -0.29 10.28 -9.35
N ARG A 87 0.90 10.44 -9.95
CA ARG A 87 1.28 11.55 -10.86
C ARG A 87 0.66 11.46 -12.26
N THR A 88 -0.65 11.26 -12.28
CA THR A 88 -1.51 11.34 -13.45
C THR A 88 -1.47 12.72 -14.10
N ARG A 89 -1.78 12.81 -15.40
CA ARG A 89 -1.90 14.11 -16.08
C ARG A 89 -2.97 15.00 -15.45
N SER A 90 -4.10 14.44 -15.03
CA SER A 90 -5.14 15.15 -14.27
C SER A 90 -4.60 15.78 -12.98
N LEU A 91 -3.80 15.03 -12.20
CA LEU A 91 -3.20 15.58 -10.98
C LEU A 91 -2.20 16.70 -11.32
N ARG A 92 -1.37 16.51 -12.35
CA ARG A 92 -0.35 17.48 -12.77
C ARG A 92 -0.96 18.78 -13.30
N ALA A 93 -2.08 18.70 -14.02
CA ALA A 93 -2.76 19.86 -14.60
C ALA A 93 -3.26 20.85 -13.52
N ARG A 94 -3.47 20.39 -12.28
CA ARG A 94 -3.78 21.27 -11.14
C ARG A 94 -2.65 22.25 -10.80
N TYR A 95 -1.42 21.94 -11.21
CA TYR A 95 -0.21 22.70 -10.88
C TYR A 95 0.56 23.15 -12.12
N THR A 96 0.05 22.89 -13.33
CA THR A 96 0.70 23.26 -14.59
C THR A 96 -0.37 23.77 -15.54
N ALA A 97 -0.35 25.07 -15.82
CA ALA A 97 -1.28 25.70 -16.74
C ALA A 97 -1.21 25.03 -18.12
N GLU A 98 -2.37 24.91 -18.77
CA GLU A 98 -2.51 24.43 -20.16
C GLU A 98 -1.98 22.99 -20.40
N LEU A 99 -1.78 22.21 -19.34
CA LEU A 99 -1.40 20.81 -19.50
C LEU A 99 -2.61 20.00 -19.98
N ASP A 100 -2.50 19.44 -21.19
CA ASP A 100 -3.46 18.46 -21.69
C ASP A 100 -3.59 17.29 -20.71
N THR A 101 -4.82 16.99 -20.32
CA THR A 101 -5.18 15.95 -19.34
C THR A 101 -5.54 14.63 -19.99
N MET A 102 -5.62 14.56 -21.32
CA MET A 102 -5.98 13.34 -22.04
C MET A 102 -4.96 12.22 -21.84
N CYS A 103 -5.45 10.99 -21.73
CA CYS A 103 -4.61 9.81 -21.62
C CYS A 103 -3.83 9.61 -22.93
N PRO A 104 -2.47 9.65 -22.92
CA PRO A 104 -1.69 9.50 -24.14
C PRO A 104 -1.72 8.07 -24.70
N LEU A 105 -2.24 7.11 -23.92
CA LEU A 105 -2.23 5.69 -24.28
C LEU A 105 -3.47 5.27 -25.09
N CYS A 106 -4.65 5.78 -24.71
CA CYS A 106 -5.91 5.46 -25.40
C CYS A 106 -6.54 6.67 -26.09
N GLN A 107 -6.17 7.89 -25.69
CA GLN A 107 -6.71 9.18 -26.19
C GLN A 107 -8.24 9.33 -26.08
N GLY A 108 -8.94 8.39 -25.43
CA GLY A 108 -10.40 8.39 -25.33
C GLY A 108 -10.96 9.01 -24.05
N ALA A 109 -10.13 9.27 -23.04
CA ALA A 109 -10.54 9.83 -21.77
C ALA A 109 -9.40 10.57 -21.05
N GLU A 110 -9.76 11.34 -20.03
CA GLU A 110 -8.81 12.00 -19.13
C GLU A 110 -7.97 10.98 -18.36
N GLU A 111 -6.66 11.21 -18.23
CA GLU A 111 -5.78 10.34 -17.45
C GLU A 111 -6.00 10.54 -15.95
N THR A 112 -7.01 9.88 -15.39
CA THR A 112 -7.28 9.82 -13.95
C THR A 112 -6.80 8.50 -13.33
N ILE A 113 -6.77 8.41 -11.99
CA ILE A 113 -6.50 7.13 -11.29
C ILE A 113 -7.54 6.09 -11.69
N ARG A 114 -8.83 6.47 -11.75
CA ARG A 114 -9.91 5.58 -12.19
C ARG A 114 -9.63 5.10 -13.61
N HIS A 115 -9.29 5.99 -14.52
CA HIS A 115 -9.02 5.63 -15.89
C HIS A 115 -7.88 4.60 -16.00
N ILE A 116 -6.74 4.84 -15.37
CA ILE A 116 -5.58 3.93 -15.40
C ILE A 116 -5.96 2.58 -14.79
N VAL A 117 -6.61 2.58 -13.63
CA VAL A 117 -6.91 1.35 -12.87
C VAL A 117 -8.03 0.56 -13.53
N LEU A 118 -9.08 1.21 -14.04
CA LEU A 118 -10.37 0.61 -14.41
C LEU A 118 -10.76 0.67 -15.90
N GLU A 119 -10.19 1.54 -16.72
CA GLU A 119 -10.80 1.84 -18.04
C GLU A 119 -9.82 1.81 -19.20
N CYS A 120 -8.55 2.14 -18.95
CA CYS A 120 -7.59 2.37 -20.02
C CYS A 120 -7.34 1.08 -20.82
N THR A 121 -7.77 1.08 -22.08
CA THR A 121 -7.65 -0.04 -23.03
C THR A 121 -6.21 -0.24 -23.51
N GLY A 122 -5.38 0.80 -23.42
CA GLY A 122 -3.95 0.78 -23.76
C GLY A 122 -3.05 0.11 -22.70
N LEU A 123 -3.63 -0.39 -21.60
CA LEU A 123 -2.91 -1.03 -20.49
C LEU A 123 -3.16 -2.54 -20.41
N ARG A 124 -2.23 -3.23 -19.74
CA ARG A 124 -2.29 -4.66 -19.46
C ARG A 124 -2.02 -4.93 -17.97
N PRO A 125 -2.66 -5.96 -17.37
CA PRO A 125 -3.70 -6.82 -17.93
C PRO A 125 -4.95 -6.02 -18.32
N ALA A 126 -5.70 -6.53 -19.31
CA ALA A 126 -7.06 -6.06 -19.52
C ALA A 126 -7.85 -6.32 -18.23
N ILE A 127 -8.83 -5.47 -17.97
CA ILE A 127 -9.70 -5.71 -16.83
C ILE A 127 -10.64 -6.78 -17.28
N HIS A 128 -10.42 -7.99 -16.77
CA HIS A 128 -11.44 -9.00 -16.82
C HIS A 128 -12.56 -8.48 -15.93
N ASP A 129 -13.74 -8.29 -16.50
CA ASP A 129 -14.96 -8.22 -15.71
C ASP A 129 -14.89 -9.40 -14.73
N ALA A 130 -15.07 -9.12 -13.45
CA ALA A 130 -15.13 -10.14 -12.41
C ALA A 130 -16.44 -10.94 -12.53
N GLN A 131 -16.77 -11.39 -13.74
CA GLN A 131 -17.82 -12.34 -14.06
C GLN A 131 -17.12 -13.61 -14.54
N ASP A 132 -16.83 -14.49 -13.58
CA ASP A 132 -17.08 -15.93 -13.68
C ASP A 132 -16.43 -16.65 -12.49
N SER A 133 -17.07 -16.52 -11.33
CA SER A 133 -17.23 -17.66 -10.43
C SER A 133 -18.69 -17.71 -10.05
N GLY A 134 -19.44 -18.52 -10.81
CA GLY A 134 -20.84 -18.78 -10.55
C GLY A 134 -21.03 -19.33 -9.13
N THR A 135 -21.73 -18.58 -8.31
CA THR A 135 -22.69 -19.18 -7.39
C THR A 135 -23.90 -18.28 -7.35
N SER A 136 -24.91 -18.71 -8.09
CA SER A 136 -26.25 -18.17 -8.15
C SER A 136 -26.93 -18.28 -6.79
N ALA A 137 -27.21 -17.13 -6.17
CA ALA A 137 -28.35 -16.97 -5.26
C ALA A 137 -28.81 -15.51 -5.27
N GLN A 138 -29.76 -15.26 -6.17
CA GLN A 138 -30.92 -14.37 -6.03
C GLN A 138 -30.78 -13.08 -5.20
N GLY A 139 -30.88 -11.95 -5.90
CA GLY A 139 -31.77 -10.87 -5.49
C GLY A 139 -31.15 -9.71 -4.72
N ALA A 140 -30.62 -8.72 -5.44
CA ALA A 140 -30.87 -7.30 -5.15
C ALA A 140 -30.37 -6.46 -6.33
N THR A 141 -31.31 -5.77 -6.97
CA THR A 141 -31.06 -4.64 -7.85
C THR A 141 -30.11 -3.63 -7.20
N GLY A 142 -28.99 -3.33 -7.85
CA GLY A 142 -28.15 -2.21 -7.45
C GLY A 142 -27.00 -2.08 -8.41
N ALA A 143 -27.04 -1.04 -9.24
CA ALA A 143 -25.87 -0.54 -9.95
C ALA A 143 -24.70 -0.54 -8.95
N THR A 144 -23.71 -1.42 -9.14
CA THR A 144 -22.54 -1.43 -8.27
C THR A 144 -21.87 -0.08 -8.46
N ASN A 145 -22.05 0.80 -7.49
CA ASN A 145 -21.56 2.18 -7.54
C ASN A 145 -20.11 2.17 -8.02
N ASP A 146 -19.80 2.93 -9.09
CA ASP A 146 -18.48 3.01 -9.72
C ASP A 146 -17.30 3.19 -8.74
N SER A 147 -17.58 3.84 -7.60
CA SER A 147 -16.63 4.07 -6.52
C SER A 147 -16.22 2.79 -5.76
N SER A 148 -17.10 1.78 -5.69
CA SER A 148 -16.84 0.48 -5.06
C SER A 148 -15.84 -0.37 -5.86
N ALA A 149 -15.96 -0.36 -7.18
CA ALA A 149 -15.04 -1.08 -8.06
C ALA A 149 -13.60 -0.55 -7.94
N LEU A 150 -13.44 0.78 -7.91
CA LEU A 150 -12.13 1.40 -7.72
C LEU A 150 -11.58 1.11 -6.31
N ALA A 151 -12.43 1.19 -5.28
CA ALA A 151 -12.04 0.89 -3.91
C ALA A 151 -11.51 -0.55 -3.80
N ARG A 152 -12.21 -1.52 -4.40
CA ARG A 152 -11.80 -2.93 -4.44
C ARG A 152 -10.48 -3.14 -5.20
N ALA A 153 -10.33 -2.52 -6.37
CA ALA A 153 -9.11 -2.62 -7.17
C ALA A 153 -7.88 -2.04 -6.43
N LEU A 154 -8.08 -0.97 -5.68
CA LEU A 154 -7.05 -0.37 -4.83
C LEU A 154 -6.81 -1.15 -3.52
N GLY A 155 -7.59 -2.21 -3.24
CA GLY A 155 -7.46 -3.03 -2.05
C GLY A 155 -8.01 -2.37 -0.78
N PHE A 156 -8.97 -1.46 -0.89
CA PHE A 156 -9.79 -1.04 0.24
C PHE A 156 -10.82 -2.13 0.56
N ARG A 157 -11.03 -2.38 1.85
CA ARG A 157 -11.94 -3.41 2.33
C ARG A 157 -13.33 -2.81 2.55
N GLY A 158 -14.38 -3.54 2.16
CA GLY A 158 -15.70 -3.37 2.75
C GLY A 158 -15.69 -3.86 4.20
N SER A 159 -16.72 -3.52 4.99
CA SER A 159 -16.84 -3.98 6.37
C SER A 159 -16.82 -5.51 6.45
N GLY A 160 -15.72 -6.09 6.95
CA GLY A 160 -15.59 -7.53 7.19
C GLY A 160 -14.95 -8.36 6.08
N GLU A 161 -14.55 -7.77 4.95
CA GLU A 161 -14.01 -8.53 3.81
C GLU A 161 -12.48 -8.49 3.72
N LEU A 162 -11.89 -9.59 3.24
CA LEU A 162 -10.48 -9.62 2.83
C LEU A 162 -10.30 -8.88 1.49
N PRO A 163 -9.15 -8.22 1.23
CA PRO A 163 -8.89 -7.61 -0.06
C PRO A 163 -8.89 -8.68 -1.16
N SER A 164 -9.48 -8.36 -2.31
CA SER A 164 -9.34 -9.17 -3.51
C SER A 164 -7.89 -9.08 -4.01
N TRP A 165 -7.07 -10.05 -3.60
CA TRP A 165 -5.65 -10.10 -3.96
C TRP A 165 -5.43 -10.08 -5.47
N GLU A 166 -6.28 -10.80 -6.21
CA GLU A 166 -6.23 -10.82 -7.67
C GLU A 166 -6.45 -9.43 -8.28
N ALA A 167 -7.45 -8.68 -7.79
CA ALA A 167 -7.72 -7.33 -8.26
C ALA A 167 -6.59 -6.35 -7.93
N VAL A 168 -5.98 -6.51 -6.75
CA VAL A 168 -4.82 -5.71 -6.34
C VAL A 168 -3.61 -6.03 -7.23
N GLU A 169 -3.33 -7.30 -7.48
CA GLU A 169 -2.21 -7.70 -8.33
C GLU A 169 -2.41 -7.26 -9.79
N ALA A 170 -3.64 -7.36 -10.32
CA ALA A 170 -3.98 -6.81 -11.62
C ALA A 170 -3.75 -5.29 -11.66
N THR A 171 -4.14 -4.57 -10.60
CA THR A 171 -3.94 -3.13 -10.46
C THR A 171 -2.46 -2.76 -10.43
N LYS A 172 -1.64 -3.47 -9.65
CA LYS A 172 -0.17 -3.27 -9.61
C LYS A 172 0.45 -3.43 -11.00
N ARG A 173 0.06 -4.48 -11.73
CA ARG A 173 0.56 -4.75 -13.10
C ARG A 173 0.13 -3.65 -14.08
N ARG A 174 -1.12 -3.19 -14.01
CA ARG A 174 -1.62 -2.07 -14.84
C ARG A 174 -0.87 -0.78 -14.56
N LEU A 175 -0.67 -0.44 -13.28
CA LEU A 175 0.09 0.73 -12.87
C LEU A 175 1.54 0.66 -13.35
N GLU A 176 2.18 -0.49 -13.24
CA GLU A 176 3.54 -0.67 -13.73
C GLU A 176 3.63 -0.58 -15.27
N CYS A 177 2.67 -1.14 -16.00
CA CYS A 177 2.56 -0.99 -17.45
C CYS A 177 2.40 0.49 -17.85
N TRP A 178 1.53 1.22 -17.15
CA TRP A 178 1.35 2.66 -17.33
C TRP A 178 2.65 3.41 -17.10
N TRP A 179 3.32 3.15 -15.97
CA TRP A 179 4.57 3.82 -15.63
C TRP A 179 5.68 3.57 -16.67
N ARG A 180 5.82 2.33 -17.16
CA ARG A 180 6.81 2.00 -18.21
C ARG A 180 6.54 2.79 -19.50
N LYS A 181 5.28 2.83 -19.94
CA LYS A 181 4.88 3.58 -21.14
C LYS A 181 5.11 5.09 -20.99
N GLN A 182 4.86 5.65 -19.80
CA GLN A 182 5.18 7.05 -19.49
C GLN A 182 6.69 7.31 -19.57
N VAL A 183 7.52 6.43 -18.99
CA VAL A 183 8.97 6.56 -19.05
C VAL A 183 9.47 6.47 -20.49
N GLU A 184 8.96 5.52 -21.28
CA GLU A 184 9.28 5.40 -22.71
C GLU A 184 8.93 6.68 -23.49
N GLN A 185 7.75 7.26 -23.25
CA GLN A 185 7.33 8.52 -23.88
C GLN A 185 8.22 9.70 -23.49
N THR A 186 8.67 9.78 -22.24
CA THR A 186 9.59 10.84 -21.81
C THR A 186 11.01 10.68 -22.37
N ARG A 187 11.41 9.45 -22.74
CA ARG A 187 12.72 9.14 -23.32
C ARG A 187 12.75 9.25 -24.84
N ALA A 188 11.61 9.15 -25.51
CA ALA A 188 11.52 9.34 -26.95
C ALA A 188 11.92 10.78 -27.32
N PRO A 189 12.71 11.00 -28.38
CA PRO A 189 13.03 12.35 -28.84
C PRO A 189 11.72 13.06 -29.18
N ARG A 190 11.49 14.23 -28.57
CA ARG A 190 10.38 15.10 -28.96
C ARG A 190 10.64 15.50 -30.41
N ARG A 191 9.83 14.94 -31.32
CA ARG A 191 9.85 15.26 -32.75
C ARG A 191 9.37 16.69 -32.96
#